data_AF-A0A6J4HE56-F1
#
_entry.id   AF-A0A6J4HE56-F1
#
_cell.length_a   1.000
_cell.length_b   1.000
_cell.length_c   1.000
_cell.angle_alpha   90.00
_cell.angle_beta   90.00
_cell.angle_gamma   90.00
#
_symmetry.space_group_name_H-M   'P 1'
#
loop_
_entity.id
_entity.type
_entity.pdbx_description
1 polymer ?
#
loop_
_entity_poly.entity_id
_entity_poly.type
_entity_poly.pdbx_seq_one_letter_code
_entity_poly.pdbx_strand_id
1 'polypeptide(L)'
;MSLSRRLSRIIRANKAAAQPVEDPRVTAANAQRAQHAALDQARRGAADVAAHRRRLEILAGEASARVRHFEAHAAAAVARGDDNAAREALRAQLGAAKHLQTLSGQLQEIDAQARRLAADVARLEERMSDSWLRHQALLAQQAAAEASMRAQEALRSSAGPIGGGELAAREAEREVRRLQALAAAREELAWSDPSSQRVQEALEELEADSAARLELARLKEQRARGSRPGPQ
;
A
#
# COMPACT_ATOMS: atom_id res chain seq x y z
N MET A 1 -43.30 15.46 -26.62
CA MET A 1 -42.49 15.47 -25.38
C MET A 1 -41.38 16.52 -25.52
N SER A 2 -41.52 17.67 -24.87
CA SER A 2 -40.78 18.91 -25.18
C SER A 2 -39.30 18.91 -24.76
N LEU A 3 -38.43 19.40 -25.66
CA LEU A 3 -36.99 19.66 -25.46
C LEU A 3 -36.67 20.49 -24.21
N SER A 4 -37.60 21.35 -23.75
CA SER A 4 -37.40 22.16 -22.54
C SER A 4 -37.34 21.32 -21.26
N ARG A 5 -38.00 20.15 -21.22
CA ARG A 5 -37.91 19.17 -20.09
C ARG A 5 -36.63 18.34 -20.12
N ARG A 6 -35.91 18.33 -21.25
CA ARG A 6 -34.59 17.69 -21.37
C ARG A 6 -33.49 18.67 -20.97
N LEU A 7 -33.60 19.93 -21.40
CA LEU A 7 -32.64 20.98 -21.03
C LEU A 7 -32.66 21.31 -19.53
N SER A 8 -33.86 21.38 -18.92
CA SER A 8 -34.02 21.57 -17.47
C SER A 8 -33.50 20.38 -16.64
N ARG A 9 -33.50 19.16 -17.19
CA ARG A 9 -32.88 17.98 -16.56
C ARG A 9 -31.36 18.01 -16.61
N ILE A 10 -30.77 18.50 -17.70
CA ILE A 10 -29.32 18.65 -17.83
C ILE A 10 -28.81 19.73 -16.86
N ILE A 11 -29.50 20.87 -16.76
CA ILE A 11 -29.15 21.95 -15.83
C ILE A 11 -29.30 21.49 -14.37
N ARG A 12 -30.35 20.73 -14.05
CA ARG A 12 -30.59 20.20 -12.69
C ARG A 12 -29.64 19.06 -12.33
N ALA A 13 -29.20 18.25 -13.30
CA ALA A 13 -28.16 17.24 -13.12
C ALA A 13 -26.78 17.87 -12.86
N ASN A 14 -26.46 18.97 -13.56
CA ASN A 14 -25.20 19.71 -13.34
C ASN A 14 -25.19 20.44 -11.98
N LYS A 15 -26.36 20.89 -11.50
CA LYS A 15 -26.52 21.49 -10.16
C LYS A 15 -26.55 20.46 -9.02
N ALA A 16 -26.94 19.21 -9.29
CA ALA A 16 -26.86 18.09 -8.33
C ALA A 16 -25.45 17.48 -8.26
N ALA A 17 -24.62 17.66 -9.29
CA ALA A 17 -23.19 17.35 -9.29
C ALA A 17 -22.34 18.41 -8.54
N ALA A 18 -22.96 19.53 -8.14
CA ALA A 18 -22.35 20.57 -7.30
C ALA A 18 -22.59 20.29 -5.80
N GLN A 19 -22.52 19.02 -5.38
CA GLN A 19 -22.03 18.78 -4.02
C GLN A 19 -20.58 19.26 -3.99
N PRO A 20 -20.05 19.79 -2.86
CA PRO A 20 -18.67 20.22 -2.81
C PRO A 20 -17.82 19.01 -3.18
N VAL A 21 -17.26 19.04 -4.40
CA VAL A 21 -16.25 18.10 -4.84
C VAL A 21 -15.09 18.40 -3.92
N GLU A 22 -14.97 17.67 -2.81
CA GLU A 22 -13.70 17.60 -2.10
C GLU A 22 -12.67 17.29 -3.18
N ASP A 23 -11.70 18.20 -3.32
CA ASP A 23 -10.69 18.15 -4.37
C ASP A 23 -10.22 16.69 -4.53
N PRO A 24 -10.33 16.08 -5.74
CA PRO A 24 -9.99 14.67 -5.94
C PRO A 24 -8.57 14.32 -5.46
N ARG A 25 -7.70 15.33 -5.33
CA ARG A 25 -6.37 15.22 -4.70
C ARG A 25 -6.44 14.97 -3.19
N VAL A 26 -7.31 15.69 -2.49
CA VAL A 26 -7.52 15.56 -1.05
C VAL A 26 -8.18 14.21 -0.73
N THR A 27 -9.16 13.77 -1.53
CA THR A 27 -9.81 12.46 -1.33
C THR A 27 -8.87 11.29 -1.60
N ALA A 28 -8.03 11.35 -2.65
CA ALA A 28 -7.02 10.33 -2.92
C ALA A 28 -5.93 10.27 -1.83
N ALA A 29 -5.41 11.43 -1.41
CA ALA A 29 -4.42 11.51 -0.33
C ALA A 29 -5.00 11.08 1.03
N ASN A 30 -6.27 11.36 1.30
CA ASN A 30 -6.99 10.86 2.48
C ASN A 30 -7.16 9.34 2.41
N ALA A 31 -7.49 8.79 1.25
CA ALA A 31 -7.60 7.34 1.04
C ALA A 31 -6.26 6.62 1.23
N GLN A 32 -5.15 7.16 0.72
CA GLN A 32 -3.81 6.61 0.97
C GLN A 32 -3.45 6.66 2.46
N ARG A 33 -3.68 7.80 3.14
CA ARG A 33 -3.45 7.89 4.60
C ARG A 33 -4.29 6.89 5.38
N ALA A 34 -5.55 6.68 5.00
CA ALA A 34 -6.42 5.69 5.62
C ALA A 34 -5.93 4.25 5.37
N GLN A 35 -5.40 3.94 4.18
CA GLN A 35 -4.80 2.64 3.86
C GLN A 35 -3.55 2.37 4.70
N HIS A 36 -2.64 3.34 4.84
CA HIS A 36 -1.48 3.22 5.72
C HIS A 36 -1.89 3.02 7.19
N ALA A 37 -2.85 3.80 7.69
CA ALA A 37 -3.36 3.65 9.04
C ALA A 37 -3.99 2.26 9.28
N ALA A 38 -4.73 1.73 8.30
CA ALA A 38 -5.30 0.39 8.36
C ALA A 38 -4.22 -0.70 8.38
N LEU A 39 -3.15 -0.54 7.59
CA LEU A 39 -2.01 -1.45 7.60
C LEU A 39 -1.28 -1.45 8.95
N ASP A 40 -1.03 -0.26 9.51
CA ASP A 40 -0.41 -0.13 10.83
C ASP A 40 -1.29 -0.73 11.93
N GLN A 41 -2.59 -0.51 11.87
CA GLN A 41 -3.54 -1.13 12.80
C GLN A 41 -3.55 -2.66 12.66
N ALA A 42 -3.51 -3.19 11.44
CA ALA A 42 -3.46 -4.64 11.20
C ALA A 42 -2.15 -5.25 11.72
N ARG A 43 -1.01 -4.57 11.55
CA ARG A 43 0.29 -4.98 12.11
C ARG A 43 0.29 -5.01 13.63
N ARG A 44 -0.30 -4.00 14.28
CA ARG A 44 -0.47 -3.98 15.75
C ARG A 44 -1.38 -5.12 16.21
N GLY A 45 -2.52 -5.32 15.54
CA GLY A 45 -3.42 -6.43 15.83
C GLY A 45 -2.74 -7.80 15.67
N ALA A 46 -1.85 -7.95 14.69
CA ALA A 46 -1.08 -9.19 14.50
C ALA A 46 -0.09 -9.43 15.64
N ALA A 47 0.56 -8.37 16.15
CA ALA A 47 1.41 -8.46 17.32
C ALA A 47 0.62 -8.85 18.58
N ASP A 48 -0.57 -8.29 18.79
CA ASP A 48 -1.44 -8.63 19.92
C ASP A 48 -1.91 -10.09 19.85
N VAL A 49 -2.31 -10.56 18.66
CA VAL A 49 -2.67 -11.97 18.41
C VAL A 49 -1.49 -12.90 18.71
N ALA A 50 -0.27 -12.55 18.28
CA ALA A 50 0.93 -13.33 18.57
C ALA A 50 1.24 -13.38 20.07
N ALA A 51 1.09 -12.25 20.78
CA ALA A 51 1.28 -12.19 22.23
C ALA A 51 0.24 -13.05 22.98
N HIS A 52 -1.04 -12.98 22.58
CA HIS A 52 -2.09 -13.82 23.14
C HIS A 52 -1.86 -15.30 22.88
N ARG A 53 -1.44 -15.67 21.67
CA ARG A 53 -1.08 -17.05 21.34
C ARG A 53 0.05 -17.53 22.25
N ARG A 54 1.11 -16.74 22.41
CA ARG A 54 2.24 -17.12 23.26
C ARG A 54 1.80 -17.35 24.71
N ARG A 55 0.90 -16.51 25.23
CA ARG A 55 0.33 -16.69 26.57
C ARG A 55 -0.46 -18.00 26.68
N LEU A 56 -1.28 -18.34 25.68
CA LEU A 56 -2.02 -19.60 25.64
C LEU A 56 -1.08 -20.81 25.56
N GLU A 57 0.01 -20.74 24.80
CA GLU A 57 1.03 -21.80 24.72
C GLU A 57 1.65 -22.08 26.09
N ILE A 58 1.99 -21.03 26.85
CA ILE A 58 2.55 -21.18 28.21
C ILE A 58 1.52 -21.86 29.12
N LEU A 59 0.27 -21.39 29.14
CA LEU A 59 -0.79 -21.97 29.95
C LEU A 59 -1.07 -23.44 29.57
N ALA A 60 -1.05 -23.76 28.28
CA ALA A 60 -1.21 -25.12 27.79
C ALA A 60 -0.03 -26.01 28.23
N GLY A 61 1.19 -25.48 28.19
CA GLY A 61 2.39 -26.16 28.70
C GLY A 61 2.28 -26.49 30.19
N GLU A 62 1.82 -25.54 31.00
CA GLU A 62 1.57 -25.75 32.44
C GLU A 62 0.49 -26.80 32.69
N ALA A 63 -0.63 -26.73 31.96
CA ALA A 63 -1.71 -27.72 32.06
C ALA A 63 -1.22 -29.13 31.67
N SER A 64 -0.42 -29.23 30.62
CA SER A 64 0.22 -30.47 30.17
C SER A 64 1.18 -31.04 31.21
N ALA A 65 1.97 -30.19 31.87
CA ALA A 65 2.84 -30.60 32.97
C ALA A 65 2.04 -31.14 34.17
N ARG A 66 0.91 -30.50 34.52
CA ARG A 66 0.01 -31.00 35.57
C ARG A 66 -0.59 -32.36 35.23
N VAL A 67 -1.00 -32.59 33.98
CA VAL A 67 -1.48 -33.90 33.51
C VAL A 67 -0.41 -34.97 33.76
N ARG A 68 0.83 -34.74 33.29
CA ARG A 68 1.93 -35.69 33.50
C ARG A 68 2.25 -35.92 34.98
N HIS A 69 2.17 -34.87 35.79
CA HIS A 69 2.41 -34.99 37.23
C HIS A 69 1.39 -35.91 37.90
N PHE A 70 0.09 -35.70 37.66
CA PHE A 70 -0.95 -36.55 38.23
C PHE A 70 -0.94 -37.97 37.67
N GLU A 71 -0.59 -38.14 36.40
CA GLU A 71 -0.39 -39.46 35.79
C GLU A 71 0.74 -40.24 36.47
N ALA A 72 1.90 -39.61 36.69
CA ALA A 72 3.02 -40.22 37.42
C ALA A 72 2.65 -40.54 38.87
N HIS A 73 1.90 -39.64 39.54
CA HIS A 73 1.43 -39.88 40.90
C HIS A 73 0.43 -41.05 40.98
N ALA A 74 -0.49 -41.15 40.04
CA ALA A 74 -1.43 -42.26 39.94
C ALA A 74 -0.68 -43.58 39.73
N ALA A 75 0.28 -43.62 38.80
CA ALA A 75 1.10 -44.81 38.55
C ALA A 75 1.88 -45.25 39.81
N ALA A 76 2.47 -44.30 40.54
CA ALA A 76 3.18 -44.58 41.79
C ALA A 76 2.24 -45.10 42.90
N ALA A 77 1.02 -44.57 43.00
CA ALA A 77 0.03 -45.05 43.97
C ALA A 77 -0.43 -46.48 43.66
N VAL A 78 -0.67 -46.79 42.38
CA VAL A 78 -0.99 -48.16 41.92
C VAL A 78 0.16 -49.12 42.25
N ALA A 79 1.41 -48.73 42.01
CA ALA A 79 2.57 -49.57 42.33
C ALA A 79 2.71 -49.89 43.82
N ARG A 80 2.18 -49.02 44.71
CA ARG A 80 2.12 -49.25 46.15
C ARG A 80 0.86 -49.99 46.62
N GLY A 81 -0.08 -50.29 45.72
CA GLY A 81 -1.37 -50.91 46.05
C GLY A 81 -2.36 -49.96 46.74
N ASP A 82 -2.15 -48.64 46.65
CA ASP A 82 -3.06 -47.63 47.22
C ASP A 82 -4.08 -47.15 46.17
N ASP A 83 -5.17 -47.90 46.05
CA ASP A 83 -6.24 -47.64 45.09
C ASP A 83 -6.96 -46.30 45.35
N ASN A 84 -7.03 -45.84 46.60
CA ASN A 84 -7.72 -44.60 46.92
C ASN A 84 -6.91 -43.40 46.42
N ALA A 85 -5.61 -43.36 46.72
CA ALA A 85 -4.71 -42.31 46.23
C ALA A 85 -4.60 -42.33 44.69
N ALA A 86 -4.61 -43.52 44.07
CA ALA A 86 -4.61 -43.65 42.62
C ALA A 86 -5.88 -43.04 42.00
N ARG A 87 -7.07 -43.33 42.54
CA ARG A 87 -8.34 -42.78 42.05
C ARG A 87 -8.41 -41.26 42.20
N GLU A 88 -7.90 -40.71 43.29
CA GLU A 88 -7.85 -39.26 43.49
C GLU A 88 -6.94 -38.58 42.47
N ALA A 89 -5.72 -39.11 42.28
CA ALA A 89 -4.78 -38.61 41.29
C ALA A 89 -5.35 -38.67 39.86
N LEU A 90 -6.02 -39.77 39.49
CA LEU A 90 -6.70 -39.89 38.19
C LEU A 90 -7.83 -38.87 38.02
N ARG A 91 -8.61 -38.57 39.06
CA ARG A 91 -9.64 -37.51 39.00
C ARG A 91 -9.01 -36.14 38.78
N ALA A 92 -7.90 -35.83 39.46
CA ALA A 92 -7.17 -34.60 39.26
C ALA A 92 -6.57 -34.51 37.85
N GLN A 93 -6.00 -35.61 37.33
CA GLN A 93 -5.50 -35.73 35.96
C GLN A 93 -6.60 -35.44 34.95
N LEU A 94 -7.80 -36.02 35.11
CA LEU A 94 -8.94 -35.78 34.22
C LEU A 94 -9.35 -34.31 34.20
N GLY A 95 -9.33 -33.63 35.36
CA GLY A 95 -9.56 -32.19 35.44
C GLY A 95 -8.52 -31.38 34.67
N ALA A 96 -7.23 -31.69 34.87
CA ALA A 96 -6.13 -31.03 34.16
C ALA A 96 -6.17 -31.31 32.64
N ALA A 97 -6.55 -32.52 32.22
CA ALA A 97 -6.67 -32.91 30.82
C ALA A 97 -7.81 -32.16 30.11
N LYS A 98 -8.97 -31.99 30.77
CA LYS A 98 -10.06 -31.15 30.25
C LYS A 98 -9.61 -29.70 30.06
N HIS A 99 -8.89 -29.15 31.02
CA HIS A 99 -8.37 -27.79 30.91
C HIS A 99 -7.37 -27.65 29.76
N LEU A 100 -6.46 -28.62 29.60
CA LEU A 100 -5.52 -28.69 28.48
C LEU A 100 -6.26 -28.77 27.13
N GLN A 101 -7.33 -29.56 27.05
CA GLN A 101 -8.15 -29.68 25.83
C GLN A 101 -8.78 -28.33 25.45
N THR A 102 -9.34 -27.60 26.43
CA THR A 102 -9.89 -26.25 26.20
C THR A 102 -8.81 -25.29 25.68
N LEU A 103 -7.65 -25.23 26.34
CA LEU A 103 -6.53 -24.38 25.92
C LEU A 103 -6.02 -24.75 24.51
N SER A 104 -6.01 -26.04 24.19
CA SER A 104 -5.61 -26.53 22.86
C SER A 104 -6.61 -26.08 21.78
N GLY A 105 -7.91 -26.09 22.08
CA GLY A 105 -8.93 -25.53 21.19
C GLY A 105 -8.75 -24.02 20.96
N GLN A 106 -8.52 -23.26 22.03
CA GLN A 106 -8.23 -21.83 21.94
C GLN A 106 -6.96 -21.53 21.12
N LEU A 107 -5.93 -22.37 21.24
CA LEU A 107 -4.71 -22.27 20.41
C LEU A 107 -5.02 -22.48 18.92
N GLN A 108 -5.86 -23.46 18.58
CA GLN A 108 -6.26 -23.68 17.19
C GLN A 108 -7.06 -22.51 16.62
N GLU A 109 -7.96 -21.94 17.42
CA GLU A 109 -8.74 -20.76 17.04
C GLU A 109 -7.86 -19.55 16.79
N ILE A 110 -6.91 -19.26 17.70
CA ILE A 110 -6.03 -18.10 17.53
C ILE A 110 -5.05 -18.27 16.37
N ASP A 111 -4.59 -19.50 16.10
CA ASP A 111 -3.78 -19.80 14.90
C ASP A 111 -4.57 -19.63 13.59
N ALA A 112 -5.87 -19.93 13.60
CA ALA A 112 -6.73 -19.65 12.45
C ALA A 112 -6.93 -18.14 12.26
N GLN A 113 -7.14 -17.39 13.35
CA GLN A 113 -7.26 -15.93 13.31
C GLN A 113 -5.96 -15.28 12.82
N ALA A 114 -4.80 -15.71 13.32
CA ALA A 114 -3.49 -15.22 12.90
C ALA A 114 -3.27 -15.41 11.39
N ARG A 115 -3.60 -16.59 10.85
CA ARG A 115 -3.49 -16.88 9.41
C ARG A 115 -4.40 -16.00 8.57
N ARG A 116 -5.64 -15.76 9.01
CA ARG A 116 -6.57 -14.86 8.31
C ARG A 116 -6.03 -13.43 8.28
N LEU A 117 -5.58 -12.94 9.44
CA LEU A 117 -5.02 -11.59 9.56
C LEU A 117 -3.77 -11.41 8.69
N ALA A 118 -2.87 -12.40 8.66
CA ALA A 118 -1.70 -12.37 7.78
C ALA A 118 -2.10 -12.28 6.30
N ALA A 119 -3.12 -13.04 5.88
CA ALA A 119 -3.64 -12.98 4.52
C ALA A 119 -4.34 -11.65 4.20
N ASP A 120 -5.04 -11.05 5.17
CA ASP A 120 -5.63 -9.71 5.03
C ASP A 120 -4.56 -8.63 4.88
N VAL A 121 -3.49 -8.70 5.69
CA VAL A 121 -2.34 -7.78 5.60
C VAL A 121 -1.69 -7.88 4.22
N ALA A 122 -1.39 -9.08 3.73
CA ALA A 122 -0.80 -9.27 2.41
C ALA A 122 -1.67 -8.68 1.29
N ARG A 123 -2.99 -8.89 1.34
CA ARG A 123 -3.93 -8.29 0.38
C ARG A 123 -3.97 -6.76 0.45
N LEU A 124 -3.85 -6.18 1.64
CA LEU A 124 -3.80 -4.73 1.80
C LEU A 124 -2.51 -4.17 1.19
N GLU A 125 -1.37 -4.81 1.43
CA GLU A 125 -0.08 -4.41 0.86
C GLU A 125 -0.09 -4.47 -0.68
N GLU A 126 -0.63 -5.54 -1.27
CA GLU A 126 -0.81 -5.68 -2.72
C GLU A 126 -1.68 -4.55 -3.29
N ARG A 127 -2.86 -4.31 -2.69
CA ARG A 127 -3.76 -3.22 -3.13
C ARG A 127 -3.13 -1.83 -2.99
N MET A 128 -2.31 -1.61 -1.96
CA MET A 128 -1.60 -0.36 -1.77
C MET A 128 -0.55 -0.15 -2.87
N SER A 129 0.18 -1.20 -3.25
CA SER A 129 1.12 -1.17 -4.37
C SER A 129 0.43 -0.81 -5.70
N ASP A 130 -0.66 -1.52 -6.01
CA ASP A 130 -1.48 -1.25 -7.21
C ASP A 130 -2.02 0.18 -7.24
N SER A 131 -2.53 0.66 -6.10
CA SER A 131 -3.08 2.00 -5.97
C SER A 131 -2.00 3.07 -6.17
N TRP A 132 -0.81 2.86 -5.60
CA TRP A 132 0.35 3.74 -5.79
C TRP A 132 0.78 3.80 -7.26
N LEU A 133 0.86 2.65 -7.93
CA LEU A 133 1.24 2.57 -9.33
C LEU A 133 0.23 3.27 -10.24
N ARG A 134 -1.08 3.04 -10.01
CA ARG A 134 -2.15 3.75 -10.73
C ARG A 134 -2.11 5.25 -10.50
N HIS A 135 -1.82 5.70 -9.28
CA HIS A 135 -1.67 7.12 -8.97
C HIS A 135 -0.52 7.75 -9.76
N GLN A 136 0.63 7.07 -9.83
CA GLN A 136 1.79 7.52 -10.62
C GLN A 136 1.50 7.56 -12.13
N ALA A 137 0.74 6.61 -12.64
CA ALA A 137 0.29 6.62 -14.04
C ALA A 137 -0.62 7.83 -14.33
N LEU A 138 -1.59 8.10 -13.45
CA LEU A 138 -2.48 9.26 -13.59
C LEU A 138 -1.72 10.59 -13.53
N LEU A 139 -0.73 10.72 -12.63
CA LEU A 139 0.11 11.92 -12.57
C LEU A 139 0.92 12.11 -13.87
N ALA A 140 1.46 11.04 -14.45
CA ALA A 140 2.17 11.09 -15.72
C ALA A 140 1.24 11.51 -16.89
N GLN A 141 0.03 10.96 -16.94
CA GLN A 141 -0.98 11.33 -17.94
C GLN A 141 -1.40 12.80 -17.81
N GLN A 142 -1.58 13.28 -16.59
CA GLN A 142 -1.87 14.70 -16.32
C GLN A 142 -0.73 15.60 -16.80
N ALA A 143 0.52 15.26 -16.48
CA ALA A 143 1.69 16.01 -16.95
C ALA A 143 1.77 16.03 -18.49
N ALA A 144 1.48 14.90 -19.15
CA ALA A 144 1.43 14.82 -20.61
C ALA A 144 0.32 15.72 -21.20
N ALA A 145 -0.86 15.73 -20.58
CA ALA A 145 -1.98 16.58 -20.99
C ALA A 145 -1.65 18.07 -20.81
N GLU A 146 -1.06 18.46 -19.67
CA GLU A 146 -0.62 19.84 -19.41
C GLU A 146 0.46 20.30 -20.41
N ALA A 147 1.45 19.45 -20.70
CA ALA A 147 2.47 19.74 -21.70
C ALA A 147 1.86 19.92 -23.10
N SER A 148 0.85 19.10 -23.44
CA SER A 148 0.13 19.19 -24.71
C SER A 148 -0.62 20.51 -24.85
N MET A 149 -1.30 20.94 -23.79
CA MET A 149 -1.99 22.24 -23.78
C MET A 149 -1.02 23.40 -23.92
N ARG A 150 0.11 23.38 -23.19
CA ARG A 150 1.15 24.43 -23.31
C ARG A 150 1.75 24.48 -24.72
N ALA A 151 1.98 23.33 -25.35
CA ALA A 151 2.45 23.27 -26.74
C ALA A 151 1.45 23.91 -27.71
N GLN A 152 0.15 23.60 -27.57
CA GLN A 152 -0.91 24.19 -28.39
C GLN A 152 -1.07 25.70 -28.15
N GLU A 153 -0.94 26.16 -26.90
CA GLU A 153 -0.94 27.58 -26.54
C GLU A 153 0.25 28.32 -27.16
N ALA A 154 1.46 27.73 -27.10
CA ALA A 154 2.66 28.29 -27.71
C ALA A 154 2.56 28.34 -29.25
N LEU A 155 1.99 27.32 -29.88
CA LEU A 155 1.70 27.31 -31.31
C LEU A 155 0.74 28.46 -31.68
N ARG A 156 -0.33 28.64 -30.92
CA ARG A 156 -1.30 29.73 -31.12
C ARG A 156 -0.71 31.12 -30.90
N SER A 157 0.14 31.29 -29.88
CA SER A 157 0.79 32.58 -29.59
C SER A 157 1.92 32.91 -30.56
N SER A 158 2.51 31.90 -31.21
CA SER A 158 3.59 32.06 -32.21
C SER A 158 3.12 32.48 -33.61
N ALA A 159 1.82 32.70 -33.84
CA ALA A 159 1.27 33.21 -35.10
C ALA A 159 1.60 34.71 -35.37
N GLY A 160 2.72 35.21 -34.83
CA GLY A 160 3.31 36.52 -35.11
C GLY A 160 4.72 36.40 -35.74
N PRO A 161 5.22 37.41 -36.47
CA PRO A 161 6.03 37.24 -37.69
C PRO A 161 7.50 36.77 -37.55
N ILE A 162 7.97 36.30 -36.39
CA ILE A 162 9.40 36.04 -36.18
C ILE A 162 9.64 34.62 -35.63
N GLY A 163 9.78 33.67 -36.56
CA GLY A 163 10.59 32.43 -36.63
C GLY A 163 11.08 31.61 -35.40
N GLY A 164 10.83 31.98 -34.14
CA GLY A 164 11.27 31.23 -32.96
C GLY A 164 10.28 30.16 -32.46
N GLY A 165 9.03 30.23 -32.91
CA GLY A 165 7.93 29.38 -32.43
C GLY A 165 8.01 27.91 -32.85
N GLU A 166 8.51 27.63 -34.07
CA GLU A 166 8.58 26.24 -34.56
C GLU A 166 9.56 25.38 -33.76
N LEU A 167 10.70 25.93 -33.34
CA LEU A 167 11.68 25.19 -32.53
C LEU A 167 11.10 24.88 -31.14
N ALA A 168 10.49 25.88 -30.49
CA ALA A 168 9.83 25.69 -29.19
C ALA A 168 8.64 24.71 -29.27
N ALA A 169 7.85 24.75 -30.35
CA ALA A 169 6.76 23.81 -30.56
C ALA A 169 7.26 22.37 -30.78
N ARG A 170 8.31 22.16 -31.59
CA ARG A 170 8.93 20.84 -31.78
C ARG A 170 9.56 20.28 -30.50
N GLU A 171 10.02 21.15 -29.60
CA GLU A 171 10.58 20.77 -28.31
C GLU A 171 9.47 20.38 -27.32
N ALA A 172 8.37 21.13 -27.31
CA ALA A 172 7.17 20.79 -26.55
C ALA A 172 6.52 19.49 -27.03
N GLU A 173 6.40 19.26 -28.34
CA GLU A 173 5.91 17.99 -28.92
C GLU A 173 6.81 16.80 -28.58
N ARG A 174 8.13 17.02 -28.45
CA ARG A 174 9.06 15.98 -28.01
C ARG A 174 8.83 15.64 -26.55
N GLU A 175 8.62 16.62 -25.69
CA GLU A 175 8.33 16.38 -24.28
C GLU A 175 6.97 15.71 -24.06
N VAL A 176 5.94 16.09 -24.82
CA VAL A 176 4.63 15.40 -24.81
C VAL A 176 4.77 13.93 -25.21
N ARG A 177 5.48 13.64 -26.31
CA ARG A 177 5.74 12.26 -26.73
C ARG A 177 6.52 11.47 -25.68
N ARG A 178 7.50 12.11 -25.03
CA ARG A 178 8.27 11.50 -23.93
C ARG A 178 7.36 11.12 -22.77
N LEU A 179 6.50 12.05 -22.32
CA LEU A 179 5.57 11.81 -21.22
C LEU A 179 4.49 10.77 -21.56
N GLN A 180 4.00 10.76 -22.79
CA GLN A 180 3.07 9.74 -23.28
C GLN A 180 3.70 8.35 -23.35
N ALA A 181 4.94 8.23 -23.84
CA ALA A 181 5.68 6.98 -23.83
C ALA A 181 5.94 6.47 -22.40
N LEU A 182 6.26 7.39 -21.49
CA LEU A 182 6.39 7.11 -20.06
C LEU A 182 5.07 6.62 -19.43
N ALA A 183 3.94 7.25 -19.78
CA ALA A 183 2.63 6.83 -19.32
C ALA A 183 2.26 5.45 -19.86
N ALA A 184 2.53 5.17 -21.15
CA ALA A 184 2.30 3.88 -21.77
C ALA A 184 3.18 2.77 -21.15
N ALA A 185 4.46 3.04 -20.93
CA ALA A 185 5.36 2.12 -20.24
C ALA A 185 4.87 1.82 -18.81
N ARG A 186 4.39 2.83 -18.08
CA ARG A 186 3.84 2.64 -16.73
C ARG A 186 2.51 1.88 -16.71
N GLU A 187 1.65 2.05 -17.71
CA GLU A 187 0.45 1.23 -17.84
C GLU A 187 0.82 -0.23 -18.14
N GLU A 188 1.83 -0.48 -18.95
CA GLU A 188 2.34 -1.83 -19.21
C GLU A 188 2.95 -2.47 -17.95
N LEU A 189 3.61 -1.68 -17.10
CA LEU A 189 4.07 -2.07 -15.76
C LEU A 189 2.93 -2.40 -14.79
N ALA A 190 1.75 -1.81 -14.93
CA ALA A 190 0.60 -2.13 -14.06
C ALA A 190 -0.04 -3.48 -14.36
N TRP A 191 0.31 -4.10 -15.49
CA TRP A 191 -0.15 -5.43 -15.89
C TRP A 191 0.95 -6.50 -15.76
N SER A 192 2.18 -6.08 -15.46
CA SER A 192 3.36 -6.93 -15.32
C SER A 192 3.82 -6.92 -13.86
N ASP A 193 4.16 -8.06 -13.30
CA ASP A 193 4.61 -8.19 -11.90
C ASP A 193 5.58 -7.04 -11.48
N PRO A 194 5.17 -6.17 -10.53
CA PRO A 194 5.92 -4.96 -10.14
C PRO A 194 7.24 -5.27 -9.43
N SER A 195 7.51 -6.53 -9.10
CA SER A 195 8.78 -6.98 -8.52
C SER A 195 9.80 -7.48 -9.55
N SER A 196 9.46 -7.48 -10.84
CA SER A 196 10.37 -8.00 -11.85
C SER A 196 11.57 -7.09 -12.09
N GLN A 197 12.72 -7.73 -12.33
CA GLN A 197 14.03 -7.10 -12.44
C GLN A 197 14.08 -6.01 -13.54
N ARG A 198 13.31 -6.17 -14.64
CA ARG A 198 13.18 -5.17 -15.71
C ARG A 198 12.50 -3.87 -15.27
N VAL A 199 11.56 -3.93 -14.32
CA VAL A 199 10.88 -2.75 -13.79
C VAL A 199 11.85 -1.92 -12.93
N GLN A 200 12.67 -2.61 -12.15
CA GLN A 200 13.68 -1.99 -11.29
C GLN A 200 14.74 -1.27 -12.15
N GLU A 201 15.25 -1.93 -13.19
CA GLU A 201 16.22 -1.35 -14.12
C GLU A 201 15.67 -0.10 -14.85
N ALA A 202 14.40 -0.13 -15.27
CA ALA A 202 13.77 0.99 -15.97
C ALA A 202 13.50 2.20 -15.05
N LEU A 203 13.21 1.97 -13.77
CA LEU A 203 13.05 3.03 -12.77
C LEU A 203 14.40 3.69 -12.46
N GLU A 204 15.45 2.90 -12.28
CA GLU A 204 16.81 3.39 -12.03
C GLU A 204 17.35 4.24 -13.19
N GLU A 205 17.11 3.86 -14.44
CA GLU A 205 17.47 4.69 -15.60
C GLU A 205 16.74 6.04 -15.62
N LEU A 206 15.47 6.05 -15.22
CA LEU A 206 14.67 7.27 -15.23
C LEU A 206 15.04 8.22 -14.09
N GLU A 207 15.36 7.68 -12.92
CA GLU A 207 15.92 8.42 -11.80
C GLU A 207 17.29 9.01 -12.16
N ALA A 208 18.14 8.24 -12.84
CA ALA A 208 19.43 8.71 -13.33
C ALA A 208 19.31 9.85 -14.36
N ASP A 209 18.38 9.76 -15.33
CA ASP A 209 18.16 10.85 -16.30
C ASP A 209 17.61 12.11 -15.62
N SER A 210 16.72 11.95 -14.63
CA SER A 210 16.18 13.08 -13.86
C SER A 210 17.24 13.78 -13.00
N ALA A 211 18.12 13.01 -12.35
CA ALA A 211 19.22 13.52 -11.55
C ALA A 211 20.26 14.24 -12.44
N ALA A 212 20.57 13.67 -13.61
CA ALA A 212 21.45 14.30 -14.59
C ALA A 212 20.90 15.64 -15.10
N ARG A 213 19.58 15.73 -15.35
CA ARG A 213 18.93 16.98 -15.76
C ARG A 213 18.95 18.05 -14.67
N LEU A 214 18.71 17.66 -13.42
CA LEU A 214 18.81 18.55 -12.26
C LEU A 214 20.24 19.08 -12.07
N GLU A 215 21.24 18.21 -12.18
CA GLU A 215 22.64 18.61 -12.05
C GLU A 215 23.09 19.51 -13.21
N LEU A 216 22.64 19.21 -14.44
CA LEU A 216 22.89 20.06 -15.60
C LEU A 216 22.26 21.45 -15.43
N ALA A 217 21.04 21.52 -14.88
CA ALA A 217 20.38 22.80 -14.59
C ALA A 217 21.18 23.60 -13.54
N ARG A 218 21.68 22.93 -12.50
CA ARG A 218 22.49 23.54 -11.44
C ARG A 218 23.83 24.09 -11.97
N LEU A 219 24.51 23.34 -12.85
CA LEU A 219 25.76 23.78 -13.49
C LEU A 219 25.55 24.97 -14.42
N LYS A 220 24.44 25.00 -15.17
CA LYS A 220 24.07 26.16 -16.00
C LYS A 220 23.83 27.40 -15.14
N GLU A 221 23.20 27.24 -13.98
CA GLU A 221 22.95 28.34 -13.04
C GLU A 221 24.25 28.87 -12.41
N GLN A 222 25.18 27.99 -12.04
CA GLN A 222 26.50 28.40 -11.55
C GLN A 222 27.30 29.16 -12.60
N ARG A 223 27.25 28.73 -13.87
CA ARG A 223 27.91 29.43 -14.97
C ARG A 223 27.31 30.81 -15.21
N ALA A 224 25.98 30.96 -15.07
CA ALA A 224 25.32 32.26 -15.15
C ALA A 224 25.71 33.20 -14.00
N ARG A 225 25.96 32.66 -12.78
CA ARG A 225 26.43 33.44 -11.63
C ARG A 225 27.91 33.82 -11.70
N GLY A 226 28.75 32.99 -12.32
CA GLY A 226 30.17 33.29 -12.59
C GLY A 226 30.40 34.32 -13.70
N SER A 227 29.38 34.67 -14.48
CA SER A 227 29.47 35.61 -15.61
C SER A 227 29.05 37.05 -15.30
N ARG A 228 28.86 37.43 -14.03
CA ARG A 228 28.65 38.83 -13.63
C ARG A 228 29.99 39.59 -13.69
N PRO A 229 30.17 40.59 -14.58
CA PRO A 229 31.32 41.48 -14.50
C PRO A 229 31.15 42.38 -13.26
N GLY A 230 32.23 42.58 -12.51
CA GLY A 230 32.24 43.48 -11.36
C GLY A 230 31.83 44.90 -11.75
N PRO A 231 31.12 45.64 -10.87
CA PRO A 231 30.74 47.01 -11.17
C PRO A 231 31.99 47.88 -11.21
N GLN A 232 32.11 48.70 -12.25
CA GLN A 232 33.01 49.86 -12.26
C GLN A 232 32.45 50.95 -11.35
#